data_AF-A0A0P1DJ87-F1
#
_entry.id   AF-A0A0P1DJ87-F1
#
_cell.length_a   1.000
_cell.length_b   1.000
_cell.length_c   1.000
_cell.angle_alpha   90.00
_cell.angle_beta   90.00
_cell.angle_gamma   90.00
#
_symmetry.space_group_name_H-M   'P 1'
#
loop_
_entity.id
_entity.type
_entity.pdbx_description
1 polymer ?
#
loop_
_entity_poly.entity_id
_entity_poly.type
_entity_poly.pdbx_seq_one_letter_code
_entity_poly.pdbx_strand_id
1 'polypeptide(L)'
;VPLDENGYIKGPHVPVRYRQDWTTTGPEQVDYVAVSPVQIVSVATSMIPFLEHDDANRALMGSNMQRQAVPLLRPERPLVGTGLEAQAARDSGMVIVSRTDGDVVYVDATEIRVRASGQLSAASGSQVIEKGQELKYKLSKYQRSNQDTCLNQKPLVRIGEKVVAGQVLADGSSTEGGELALGQNIVVA
;
A
#
# COMPACT_ATOMS: atom_id res chain seq x y z
N VAL A 1 8.96 -22.83 -1.24
CA VAL A 1 9.32 -24.26 -1.14
C VAL A 1 8.17 -24.98 -0.44
N PRO A 2 7.70 -26.15 -0.92
CA PRO A 2 6.63 -26.88 -0.24
C PRO A 2 7.10 -27.38 1.13
N LEU A 3 6.36 -27.02 2.17
CA LEU A 3 6.60 -27.47 3.55
C LEU A 3 5.55 -28.51 3.97
N ASP A 4 5.85 -29.31 4.98
CA ASP A 4 4.88 -30.14 5.70
C ASP A 4 4.23 -29.38 6.86
N GLU A 5 3.29 -30.03 7.55
CA GLU A 5 2.57 -29.45 8.70
C GLU A 5 3.49 -29.14 9.89
N ASN A 6 4.66 -29.79 9.95
CA ASN A 6 5.67 -29.60 10.98
C ASN A 6 6.74 -28.56 10.58
N GLY A 7 6.64 -27.97 9.38
CA GLY A 7 7.57 -26.97 8.86
C GLY A 7 8.83 -27.54 8.20
N TYR A 8 8.91 -28.85 7.94
CA TYR A 8 10.01 -29.47 7.20
C TYR A 8 9.83 -29.34 5.68
N ILE A 9 10.94 -29.22 4.96
CA ILE A 9 10.93 -29.14 3.50
C ILE A 9 10.57 -30.50 2.89
N LYS A 10 9.57 -30.52 2.00
CA LYS A 10 9.17 -31.74 1.29
C LYS A 10 10.11 -32.03 0.12
N GLY A 11 10.49 -33.30 -0.01
CA GLY A 11 11.24 -33.85 -1.14
C GLY A 11 12.73 -34.02 -0.86
N PRO A 12 13.40 -34.99 -1.53
CA PRO A 12 14.82 -35.30 -1.30
C PRO A 12 15.78 -34.27 -1.92
N HIS A 13 15.29 -33.40 -2.80
CA HIS A 13 16.10 -32.47 -3.59
C HIS A 13 15.46 -31.09 -3.60
N VAL A 14 16.23 -30.09 -3.17
CA VAL A 14 15.81 -28.70 -3.07
C VAL A 14 16.75 -27.82 -3.90
N PRO A 15 16.23 -27.01 -4.85
CA PRO A 15 17.04 -26.05 -5.57
C PRO A 15 17.45 -24.91 -4.61
N VAL A 16 18.75 -24.68 -4.51
CA VAL A 16 19.33 -23.66 -3.63
C VAL A 16 20.31 -22.79 -4.40
N ARG A 17 20.53 -21.58 -3.88
CA ARG A 17 21.58 -20.69 -4.37
C ARG A 17 22.74 -20.70 -3.39
N TYR A 18 23.88 -21.27 -3.78
CA TYR A 18 25.10 -21.33 -2.97
C TYR A 18 26.24 -20.66 -3.71
N ARG A 19 26.89 -19.69 -3.06
CA ARG A 19 28.01 -18.90 -3.64
C ARG A 19 27.70 -18.32 -5.03
N GLN A 20 26.50 -17.76 -5.18
CA GLN A 20 25.93 -17.19 -6.41
C GLN A 20 25.54 -18.18 -7.52
N ASP A 21 25.89 -19.46 -7.39
CA ASP A 21 25.48 -20.51 -8.33
C ASP A 21 24.22 -21.25 -7.86
N TRP A 22 23.47 -21.74 -8.85
CA TRP A 22 22.30 -22.59 -8.61
C TRP A 22 22.75 -24.04 -8.53
N THR A 23 22.46 -24.69 -7.40
CA THR A 23 22.73 -26.11 -7.18
C THR A 23 21.52 -26.79 -6.54
N THR A 24 21.54 -28.10 -6.47
CA THR A 24 20.50 -28.90 -5.80
C THR A 24 21.11 -29.60 -4.60
N THR A 25 20.49 -29.49 -3.43
CA THR A 25 20.96 -30.17 -2.22
C THR A 25 19.81 -30.82 -1.45
N GLY A 26 20.14 -31.59 -0.41
CA GLY A 26 19.18 -32.17 0.53
C GLY A 26 18.61 -31.12 1.49
N PRO A 27 17.37 -31.30 2.00
CA PRO A 27 16.75 -30.41 2.97
C PRO A 27 17.60 -30.07 4.19
N GLU A 28 18.42 -31.01 4.66
CA GLU A 28 19.28 -30.88 5.83
C GLU A 28 20.43 -29.88 5.67
N GLN A 29 20.77 -29.50 4.44
CA GLN A 29 21.84 -28.55 4.13
C GLN A 29 21.31 -27.13 3.85
N VAL A 30 20.00 -26.90 4.03
CA VAL A 30 19.36 -25.60 3.78
C VAL A 30 19.34 -24.77 5.06
N ASP A 31 20.15 -23.71 5.11
CA ASP A 31 20.19 -22.81 6.27
C ASP A 31 19.05 -21.78 6.27
N TYR A 32 18.67 -21.28 5.10
CA TYR A 32 17.69 -20.18 4.94
C TYR A 32 16.74 -20.41 3.77
N VAL A 33 15.51 -19.91 3.91
CA VAL A 33 14.47 -19.94 2.88
C VAL A 33 13.98 -18.52 2.61
N ALA A 34 13.71 -18.23 1.34
CA ALA A 34 13.11 -16.96 0.92
C ALA A 34 11.72 -16.76 1.57
N VAL A 35 11.47 -15.57 2.12
CA VAL A 35 10.21 -15.25 2.80
C VAL A 35 9.08 -15.06 1.80
N SER A 36 9.34 -14.35 0.70
CA SER A 36 8.33 -14.06 -0.32
C SER A 36 8.95 -13.99 -1.71
N PRO A 37 8.27 -14.48 -2.78
CA PRO A 37 8.71 -14.32 -4.16
C PRO A 37 8.88 -12.86 -4.59
N VAL A 38 8.10 -11.93 -4.02
CA VAL A 38 8.17 -10.50 -4.38
C VAL A 38 9.31 -9.75 -3.67
N GLN A 39 10.04 -10.39 -2.75
CA GLN A 39 11.11 -9.73 -1.99
C GLN A 39 12.31 -9.27 -2.85
N ILE A 40 12.45 -9.84 -4.06
CA ILE A 40 13.56 -9.56 -4.97
C ILE A 40 13.30 -8.36 -5.90
N VAL A 41 12.07 -7.86 -5.94
CA VAL A 41 11.64 -6.79 -6.83
C VAL A 41 11.26 -5.53 -6.05
N SER A 42 11.41 -4.36 -6.67
CA SER A 42 11.04 -3.08 -6.07
C SER A 42 9.52 -2.90 -6.00
N VAL A 43 9.03 -2.07 -5.08
CA VAL A 43 7.59 -1.80 -4.91
C VAL A 43 6.90 -1.44 -6.23
N ALA A 44 7.53 -0.58 -7.06
CA ALA A 44 7.01 -0.22 -8.38
C ALA A 44 6.88 -1.43 -9.32
N THR A 45 7.90 -2.29 -9.35
CA THR A 45 7.89 -3.48 -10.21
C THR A 45 6.88 -4.51 -9.71
N SER A 46 6.72 -4.65 -8.40
CA SER A 46 5.76 -5.56 -7.77
C SER A 46 4.29 -5.15 -7.99
N MET A 47 4.02 -3.93 -8.46
CA MET A 47 2.67 -3.48 -8.86
C MET A 47 2.36 -3.75 -10.33
N ILE A 48 3.29 -4.35 -11.10
CA ILE A 48 3.02 -4.80 -12.46
C ILE A 48 2.35 -6.18 -12.38
N PRO A 49 1.08 -6.33 -12.81
CA PRO A 49 0.44 -7.65 -12.86
C PRO A 49 1.08 -8.50 -13.96
N PHE A 50 1.13 -9.82 -13.77
CA PHE A 50 1.68 -10.78 -14.73
C PHE A 50 3.17 -10.55 -15.07
N LEU A 51 3.93 -10.02 -14.11
CA LEU A 51 5.37 -9.74 -14.26
C LEU A 51 6.18 -10.98 -14.71
N GLU A 52 5.77 -12.17 -14.29
CA GLU A 52 6.37 -13.45 -14.67
C GLU A 52 6.27 -13.77 -16.17
N HIS A 53 5.40 -13.07 -16.90
CA HIS A 53 5.17 -13.23 -18.33
C HIS A 53 5.81 -12.12 -19.18
N ASP A 54 6.37 -11.09 -18.55
CA ASP A 54 7.07 -9.99 -19.23
C ASP A 54 8.58 -10.18 -19.18
N ASP A 55 9.28 -9.66 -20.21
CA ASP A 55 10.74 -9.62 -20.19
C ASP A 55 11.28 -8.50 -19.27
N ALA A 56 12.53 -8.65 -18.84
CA ALA A 56 13.14 -7.74 -17.88
C ALA A 56 13.24 -6.28 -18.37
N ASN A 57 13.45 -6.06 -19.66
CA ASN A 57 13.55 -4.70 -20.20
C ASN A 57 12.17 -4.01 -20.20
N ARG A 58 11.10 -4.75 -20.53
CA ARG A 58 9.73 -4.24 -20.44
C ARG A 58 9.31 -3.97 -19.01
N ALA A 59 9.63 -4.85 -18.06
CA ALA A 59 9.39 -4.61 -16.64
C ALA A 59 10.12 -3.35 -16.13
N LEU A 60 11.36 -3.13 -16.57
CA LEU A 60 12.12 -1.93 -16.25
C LEU A 60 11.48 -0.67 -16.84
N MET A 61 11.05 -0.71 -18.10
CA MET A 61 10.35 0.41 -18.73
C MET A 61 9.02 0.70 -18.03
N GLY A 62 8.22 -0.33 -17.75
CA GLY A 62 6.92 -0.22 -17.09
C GLY A 62 7.03 0.42 -15.70
N SER A 63 7.97 -0.05 -14.87
CA SER A 63 8.18 0.52 -13.53
C SER A 63 8.68 1.98 -13.56
N ASN A 64 9.45 2.35 -14.59
CA ASN A 64 9.86 3.75 -14.79
C ASN A 64 8.72 4.63 -15.28
N MET A 65 7.90 4.14 -16.21
CA MET A 65 6.74 4.84 -16.74
C MET A 65 5.69 5.07 -15.65
N GLN A 66 5.47 4.10 -14.76
CA GLN A 66 4.57 4.26 -13.60
C GLN A 66 4.95 5.46 -12.72
N ARG A 67 6.24 5.71 -12.49
CA ARG A 67 6.71 6.86 -11.69
C ARG A 67 6.49 8.22 -12.36
N GLN A 68 6.25 8.22 -13.67
CA GLN A 68 5.99 9.43 -14.45
C GLN A 68 4.49 9.68 -14.65
N ALA A 69 3.63 8.78 -14.18
CA ALA A 69 2.19 8.97 -14.24
C ALA A 69 1.77 10.20 -13.44
N VAL A 70 1.02 11.09 -14.09
CA VAL A 70 0.52 12.32 -13.51
C VAL A 70 -0.88 12.09 -12.90
N PRO A 71 -1.19 12.65 -11.73
CA PRO A 71 -2.52 12.52 -11.13
C PRO A 71 -3.63 13.00 -12.06
N LEU A 72 -4.66 12.17 -12.22
CA LEU A 72 -5.85 12.50 -13.00
C LEU A 72 -6.88 13.25 -12.15
N LEU A 73 -7.84 13.92 -12.81
CA LEU A 73 -8.96 14.55 -12.11
C LEU A 73 -9.83 13.52 -11.36
N ARG A 74 -10.01 12.36 -11.99
CA ARG A 74 -10.80 11.22 -11.51
C ARG A 74 -10.00 9.93 -11.77
N PRO A 75 -9.06 9.56 -10.90
CA PRO A 75 -8.39 8.27 -10.99
C PRO A 75 -9.40 7.15 -10.76
N GLU A 76 -9.11 5.97 -11.29
CA GLU A 76 -9.90 4.75 -11.06
C GLU A 76 -8.96 3.65 -10.57
N ARG A 77 -9.41 2.86 -9.58
CA ARG A 77 -8.64 1.71 -9.11
C ARG A 77 -8.40 0.72 -10.26
N PRO A 78 -7.20 0.12 -10.36
CA PRO A 78 -6.94 -0.87 -11.40
C PRO A 78 -7.87 -2.07 -11.23
N LEU A 79 -8.48 -2.53 -12.33
CA LEU A 79 -9.30 -3.76 -12.30
C LEU A 79 -8.44 -5.02 -12.07
N VAL A 80 -7.18 -4.96 -12.50
CA VAL A 80 -6.19 -6.02 -12.32
C VAL A 80 -5.01 -5.43 -11.56
N GLY A 81 -4.85 -5.80 -10.29
CA GLY A 81 -3.77 -5.36 -9.42
C GLY A 81 -3.04 -6.54 -8.77
N THR A 82 -2.01 -6.26 -7.97
CA THR A 82 -1.20 -7.27 -7.27
C THR A 82 -1.49 -7.35 -5.77
N GLY A 83 -2.27 -6.41 -5.23
CA GLY A 83 -2.61 -6.29 -3.81
C GLY A 83 -1.65 -5.41 -3.01
N LEU A 84 -0.55 -4.95 -3.64
CA LEU A 84 0.41 -4.04 -3.02
C LEU A 84 -0.02 -2.57 -3.11
N GLU A 85 -1.03 -2.25 -3.91
CA GLU A 85 -1.53 -0.89 -4.17
C GLU A 85 -2.02 -0.21 -2.89
N ALA A 86 -2.74 -0.94 -2.03
CA ALA A 86 -3.24 -0.43 -0.76
C ALA A 86 -2.10 -0.12 0.23
N GLN A 87 -1.08 -0.97 0.25
CA GLN A 87 0.09 -0.75 1.10
C GLN A 87 0.93 0.42 0.58
N ALA A 88 1.20 0.46 -0.73
CA ALA A 88 1.93 1.55 -1.36
C ALA A 88 1.24 2.91 -1.15
N ALA A 89 -0.10 2.97 -1.25
CA ALA A 89 -0.87 4.17 -0.98
C ALA A 89 -0.71 4.64 0.48
N ARG A 90 -0.85 3.73 1.46
CA ARG A 90 -0.68 4.05 2.89
C ARG A 90 0.73 4.51 3.23
N ASP A 91 1.74 3.80 2.73
CA ASP A 91 3.15 4.06 3.04
C ASP A 91 3.68 5.31 2.32
N SER A 92 3.00 5.78 1.26
CA SER A 92 3.37 7.02 0.54
C SER A 92 3.21 8.30 1.38
N GLY A 93 2.37 8.29 2.41
CA GLY A 93 2.01 9.47 3.19
C GLY A 93 1.09 10.47 2.48
N MET A 94 0.62 10.18 1.27
CA MET A 94 -0.30 11.05 0.52
C MET A 94 -1.75 10.90 1.00
N VAL A 95 -2.13 9.73 1.49
CA VAL A 95 -3.46 9.46 2.07
C VAL A 95 -3.51 9.87 3.55
N ILE A 96 -4.69 10.26 4.02
CA ILE A 96 -4.88 10.52 5.45
C ILE A 96 -5.34 9.23 6.12
N VAL A 97 -4.58 8.76 7.09
CA VAL A 97 -4.88 7.55 7.88
C VAL A 97 -5.31 7.91 9.31
N SER A 98 -6.26 7.15 9.85
CA SER A 98 -6.71 7.31 11.23
C SER A 98 -5.60 6.87 12.19
N ARG A 99 -5.36 7.68 13.22
CA ARG A 99 -4.38 7.37 14.28
C ARG A 99 -4.96 6.48 15.37
N THR A 100 -6.29 6.44 15.49
CA THR A 100 -6.99 5.75 16.58
C THR A 100 -8.27 5.11 16.08
N ASP A 101 -8.75 4.13 16.84
CA ASP A 101 -10.09 3.63 16.69
C ASP A 101 -11.09 4.70 17.14
N GLY A 102 -12.23 4.80 16.45
CA GLY A 102 -13.21 5.83 16.77
C GLY A 102 -14.39 5.89 15.83
N ASP A 103 -15.27 6.85 16.08
CA ASP A 103 -16.42 7.16 15.24
C ASP A 103 -16.20 8.50 14.53
N VAL A 104 -16.50 8.56 13.24
CA VAL A 104 -16.41 9.79 12.45
C VAL A 104 -17.55 10.72 12.83
N VAL A 105 -17.24 11.85 13.47
CA VAL A 105 -18.26 12.80 13.95
C VAL A 105 -18.53 13.94 12.98
N TYR A 106 -17.57 14.24 12.12
CA TYR A 106 -17.68 15.32 11.14
C TYR A 106 -16.85 14.99 9.90
N VAL A 107 -17.43 15.24 8.73
CA VAL A 107 -16.76 15.13 7.44
C VAL A 107 -17.11 16.36 6.63
N ASP A 108 -16.07 17.05 6.19
CA ASP A 108 -16.15 18.12 5.21
C ASP A 108 -15.05 17.91 4.16
N ALA A 109 -15.16 18.62 3.05
CA ALA A 109 -14.13 18.63 2.04
C ALA A 109 -12.76 18.97 2.63
N THR A 110 -12.68 19.90 3.59
CA THR A 110 -11.42 20.46 4.11
C THR A 110 -10.92 19.80 5.40
N GLU A 111 -11.80 19.17 6.18
CA GLU A 111 -11.40 18.49 7.42
C GLU A 111 -12.30 17.29 7.74
N ILE A 112 -11.73 16.29 8.40
CA ILE A 112 -12.43 15.15 8.98
C ILE A 112 -12.17 15.16 10.48
N ARG A 113 -13.19 14.88 11.29
CA ARG A 113 -13.04 14.73 12.74
C ARG A 113 -13.48 13.34 13.19
N VAL A 114 -12.61 12.69 13.94
CA VAL A 114 -12.83 11.35 14.51
C VAL A 114 -12.82 11.45 16.01
N ARG A 115 -13.85 10.92 16.67
CA ARG A 115 -13.92 10.82 18.12
C ARG A 115 -13.32 9.50 18.56
N ALA A 116 -12.25 9.55 19.35
CA ALA A 116 -11.53 8.35 19.80
C ALA A 116 -12.41 7.48 20.72
N SER A 117 -12.48 6.18 20.44
CA SER A 117 -13.25 5.22 21.24
C SER A 117 -12.46 4.65 22.43
N GLY A 118 -11.13 4.65 22.35
CA GLY A 118 -10.20 4.16 23.38
C GLY A 118 -9.13 5.19 23.76
N GLN A 119 -8.38 4.89 24.83
CA GLN A 119 -7.15 5.62 25.16
C GLN A 119 -6.00 4.99 24.41
N LEU A 120 -5.24 5.80 23.65
CA LEU A 120 -4.03 5.35 23.00
C LEU A 120 -2.86 6.19 23.50
N SER A 121 -1.96 5.55 24.26
CA SER A 121 -0.63 6.09 24.55
C SER A 121 0.29 5.70 23.40
N ALA A 122 0.67 6.65 22.54
CA ALA A 122 1.66 6.35 21.52
C ALA A 122 2.97 5.89 22.19
N ALA A 123 3.51 4.75 21.78
CA ALA A 123 4.79 4.20 22.27
C ALA A 123 6.01 5.12 21.98
N SER A 124 5.79 6.19 21.21
CA SER A 124 6.80 7.13 20.70
C SER A 124 6.40 8.59 21.00
N GLY A 125 6.36 8.95 22.29
CA GLY A 125 6.49 10.35 22.80
C GLY A 125 5.47 11.40 22.31
N SER A 126 4.47 11.01 21.54
CA SER A 126 3.53 11.93 20.88
C SER A 126 2.18 11.82 21.57
N GLN A 127 1.64 12.96 22.03
CA GLN A 127 0.32 13.20 22.64
C GLN A 127 -0.50 11.96 23.07
N VAL A 128 -0.75 11.84 24.38
CA VAL A 128 -1.77 10.92 24.91
C VAL A 128 -3.13 11.32 24.35
N ILE A 129 -3.77 10.39 23.64
CA ILE A 129 -5.12 10.61 23.11
C ILE A 129 -6.11 10.05 24.13
N GLU A 130 -6.92 10.94 24.69
CA GLU A 130 -7.94 10.57 25.66
C GLU A 130 -9.19 10.00 24.97
N LYS A 131 -9.87 9.08 25.66
CA LYS A 131 -11.15 8.55 25.20
C LYS A 131 -12.17 9.68 25.08
N GLY A 132 -12.84 9.77 23.93
CA GLY A 132 -13.80 10.83 23.64
C GLY A 132 -13.18 12.12 23.09
N GLN A 133 -11.85 12.21 22.99
CA GLN A 133 -11.19 13.33 22.33
C GLN A 133 -11.51 13.33 20.83
N GLU A 134 -11.82 14.50 20.28
CA GLU A 134 -12.02 14.69 18.85
C GLU A 134 -10.70 15.04 18.16
N LEU A 135 -10.22 14.13 17.32
CA LEU A 135 -9.04 14.33 16.48
C LEU A 135 -9.45 14.97 15.17
N LYS A 136 -8.79 16.08 14.84
CA LYS A 136 -9.01 16.82 13.59
C LYS A 136 -7.94 16.46 12.57
N TYR A 137 -8.37 16.05 11.39
CA TYR A 137 -7.53 15.75 10.24
C TYR A 137 -7.81 16.79 9.15
N LYS A 138 -6.83 17.64 8.83
CA LYS A 138 -6.96 18.64 7.76
C LYS A 138 -6.59 18.01 6.42
N LEU A 139 -7.41 18.25 5.40
CA LEU A 139 -7.14 17.82 4.03
C LEU A 139 -6.47 18.95 3.23
N SER A 140 -5.47 18.59 2.44
CA SER A 140 -4.88 19.48 1.45
C SER A 140 -5.77 19.60 0.22
N LYS A 141 -6.13 20.83 -0.14
CA LYS A 141 -6.97 21.16 -1.31
C LYS A 141 -6.21 21.93 -2.36
N TYR A 142 -6.22 21.42 -3.59
CA TYR A 142 -5.72 22.09 -4.80
C TYR A 142 -4.35 22.76 -4.63
N GLN A 143 -3.42 22.08 -3.97
CA GLN A 143 -2.04 22.56 -3.80
C GLN A 143 -1.19 22.18 -5.01
N ARG A 144 -0.19 22.99 -5.34
CA ARG A 144 0.75 22.70 -6.42
C ARG A 144 1.88 21.78 -5.92
N SER A 145 2.20 20.73 -6.67
CA SER A 145 3.37 19.88 -6.41
C SER A 145 4.65 20.48 -7.00
N ASN A 146 5.81 19.92 -6.65
CA ASN A 146 7.10 20.33 -7.21
C ASN A 146 7.23 20.09 -8.72
N GLN A 147 6.43 19.18 -9.28
CA GLN A 147 6.37 18.86 -10.71
C GLN A 147 5.13 19.50 -11.37
N ASP A 148 4.60 20.57 -10.77
CA ASP A 148 3.49 21.35 -11.32
C ASP A 148 2.17 20.58 -11.51
N THR A 149 2.00 19.51 -10.74
CA THR A 149 0.75 18.74 -10.69
C THR A 149 -0.15 19.21 -9.53
N CYS A 150 -1.42 18.79 -9.54
CA CYS A 150 -2.39 19.16 -8.51
C CYS A 150 -2.43 18.11 -7.39
N LEU A 151 -2.11 18.55 -6.18
CA LEU A 151 -2.30 17.81 -4.93
C LEU A 151 -3.64 18.18 -4.31
N ASN A 152 -4.56 17.24 -4.37
CA ASN A 152 -5.90 17.34 -3.82
C ASN A 152 -6.25 16.05 -3.08
N GLN A 153 -6.69 16.19 -1.84
CA GLN A 153 -7.21 15.09 -1.03
C GLN A 153 -8.73 15.13 -0.96
N LYS A 154 -9.37 13.96 -0.96
CA LYS A 154 -10.83 13.79 -0.95
C LYS A 154 -11.24 12.88 0.20
N PRO A 155 -12.21 13.27 1.05
CA PRO A 155 -12.72 12.39 2.10
C PRO A 155 -13.30 11.11 1.51
N LEU A 156 -12.96 9.97 2.10
CA LEU A 156 -13.47 8.65 1.72
C LEU A 156 -14.58 8.18 2.69
N VAL A 157 -14.41 8.47 3.98
CA VAL A 157 -15.33 8.05 5.05
C VAL A 157 -16.58 8.92 5.14
N ARG A 158 -17.63 8.38 5.76
CA ARG A 158 -18.90 9.09 6.01
C ARG A 158 -19.10 9.40 7.49
N ILE A 159 -19.93 10.41 7.78
CA ILE A 159 -20.33 10.75 9.16
C ILE A 159 -21.05 9.54 9.77
N GLY A 160 -20.68 9.18 11.00
CA GLY A 160 -21.21 8.04 11.75
C GLY A 160 -20.52 6.70 11.46
N GLU A 161 -19.55 6.68 10.55
CA GLU A 161 -18.78 5.47 10.25
C GLU A 161 -17.77 5.16 11.37
N LYS A 162 -17.59 3.87 11.67
CA LYS A 162 -16.56 3.41 12.61
C LYS A 162 -15.25 3.23 11.87
N VAL A 163 -14.18 3.77 12.43
CA VAL A 163 -12.84 3.67 11.86
C VAL A 163 -11.89 3.00 12.84
N VAL A 164 -10.92 2.27 12.28
CA VAL A 164 -9.84 1.61 13.01
C VAL A 164 -8.52 2.35 12.78
N ALA A 165 -7.61 2.30 13.74
CA ALA A 165 -6.25 2.80 13.57
C ALA A 165 -5.60 2.18 12.32
N GLY A 166 -5.02 3.04 11.46
CA GLY A 166 -4.44 2.65 10.17
C GLY A 166 -5.41 2.61 8.99
N GLN A 167 -6.72 2.80 9.21
CA GLN A 167 -7.70 2.92 8.13
C GLN A 167 -7.56 4.26 7.40
N VAL A 168 -7.71 4.25 6.07
CA VAL A 168 -7.68 5.46 5.23
C VAL A 168 -8.97 6.26 5.43
N LEU A 169 -8.84 7.51 5.84
CA LEU A 169 -9.92 8.48 6.02
C LEU A 169 -10.15 9.33 4.77
N ALA A 170 -9.08 9.64 4.04
CA ALA A 170 -9.14 10.44 2.82
C ALA A 170 -8.12 9.97 1.79
N ASP A 171 -8.56 9.91 0.54
CA ASP A 171 -7.73 9.63 -0.62
C ASP A 171 -6.91 10.87 -1.00
N GLY A 172 -5.74 10.61 -1.58
CA GLY A 172 -4.90 11.58 -2.28
C GLY A 172 -5.29 11.78 -3.74
N SER A 173 -4.34 12.29 -4.52
CA SER A 173 -4.58 12.71 -5.91
C SER A 173 -4.52 11.56 -6.92
N SER A 174 -3.77 10.51 -6.61
CA SER A 174 -3.63 9.30 -7.42
C SER A 174 -4.00 8.05 -6.61
N THR A 175 -5.04 8.16 -5.79
CA THR A 175 -5.57 7.03 -5.01
C THR A 175 -7.09 7.06 -5.07
N GLU A 176 -7.71 5.88 -5.04
CA GLU A 176 -9.16 5.72 -5.02
C GLU A 176 -9.49 4.56 -4.08
N GLY A 177 -10.32 4.81 -3.06
CA GLY A 177 -10.72 3.78 -2.10
C GLY A 177 -9.58 3.30 -1.20
N GLY A 178 -8.55 4.12 -0.97
CA GLY A 178 -7.35 3.74 -0.21
C GLY A 178 -6.34 2.88 -0.99
N GLU A 179 -6.56 2.67 -2.28
CA GLU A 179 -5.63 1.98 -3.18
C GLU A 179 -4.95 2.96 -4.14
N LEU A 180 -3.75 2.63 -4.58
CA LEU A 180 -3.04 3.41 -5.59
C LEU A 180 -3.76 3.31 -6.94
N ALA A 181 -4.09 4.47 -7.51
CA ALA A 181 -4.84 4.61 -8.74
C ALA A 181 -4.15 5.66 -9.62
N LEU A 182 -3.13 5.24 -10.38
CA LEU A 182 -2.31 6.12 -11.23
C LEU A 182 -3.01 6.51 -12.55
N GLY A 183 -4.08 5.81 -12.94
CA GLY A 183 -4.70 5.92 -14.25
C GLY A 183 -6.20 5.63 -14.26
N GLN A 184 -6.70 5.17 -15.40
CA GLN A 184 -8.09 4.74 -15.62
C GLN A 184 -8.12 3.44 -16.42
N ASN A 185 -9.16 2.64 -16.21
CA ASN A 185 -9.39 1.44 -17.00
C ASN A 185 -10.10 1.81 -18.31
N ILE A 186 -9.56 1.36 -19.45
CA ILE A 186 -10.13 1.63 -20.77
C ILE A 186 -10.40 0.31 -21.49
N VAL A 187 -11.42 0.31 -22.36
CA VAL A 187 -11.68 -0.81 -23.26
C VAL A 187 -10.74 -0.71 -24.45
N VAL A 188 -9.91 -1.73 -24.65
CA VAL A 188 -8.96 -1.85 -25.77
C VAL A 188 -9.36 -3.07 -26.58
N ALA A 189 -9.34 -2.95 -27.92
CA ALA A 189 -9.64 -4.02 -28.87
C ALA A 189 -8.47 -4.22 -29.83
#